data_AF-A0A6A4YGW6-F1
#
_entry.id   AF-A0A6A4YGW6-F1
#
_cell.length_a   1.000
_cell.length_b   1.000
_cell.length_c   1.000
_cell.angle_alpha   90.00
_cell.angle_beta   90.00
_cell.angle_gamma   90.00
#
_symmetry.space_group_name_H-M   'P 1'
#
loop_
_entity.id
_entity.type
_entity.pdbx_description
1 polymer ?
#
loop_
_entity_poly.entity_id
_entity_poly.type
_entity_poly.pdbx_seq_one_letter_code
_entity_poly.pdbx_strand_id
1 'polypeptide(L)'
;GAVTAYTYKPQHVVPLKDIRVATQLGNFTAWNALIVNLIANVTSTPPDASNALEELCLVGDGCFSACRNASASAGTTLTYMRGGTCVTSIDTVMHDLSDMFADLACFGIGTGTSSIQVTYITRDGKRFQIVANDTAGPLAILACIVGGRLPDIDYPTFLVDLLGQGTQAMLVMASNNGSEATVINFISLVSLGGYVYYFVRLAIYLYHTIAWVKAWPDHGSTRKQVVFSVVNSSVSTVIWGHYSTSMRCIGFMSLLEWHIGATDNHCYWDASIDDIAMDASYVCTLHPYGHVGSTAELVRLFAYAWVFFALTFMDRMPGIAIAARGYVIAVLLLGLVPLSFLAILVAHICLVRANSPALRFVHNQLWLGLAWLAVIMLLRTRLSHPYVALVERCLRAVGIQKQAIHSASPFYYMIGPHFWTEKQLVRHEPLVYLPLSLLIETKSIDLFNVFDHEYYACEGGSLDTKWKPHGPSIIKLESHPSHHVKSQHPSWITDQAEYYVRVAKEVARNTNNT
;
A
#
# COMPACT_ATOMS: atom_id res chain seq x y z
N GLY A 1 -5.99 -2.49 20.55
CA GLY A 1 -5.27 -1.56 21.44
C GLY A 1 -3.80 -1.59 21.08
N ALA A 2 -3.14 -0.43 20.97
CA ALA A 2 -1.72 -0.36 20.68
C ALA A 2 -0.94 -1.01 21.84
N VAL A 3 -0.16 -2.06 21.54
CA VAL A 3 0.79 -2.64 22.50
C VAL A 3 1.86 -1.57 22.71
N THR A 4 1.76 -0.82 23.80
CA THR A 4 2.85 0.02 24.27
C THR A 4 4.03 -0.87 24.63
N ALA A 5 5.22 -0.50 24.20
CA ALA A 5 6.45 -1.19 24.58
C ALA A 5 6.61 -1.06 26.11
N TYR A 6 6.16 -2.07 26.84
CA TYR A 6 6.43 -2.19 28.26
C TYR A 6 7.88 -2.63 28.40
N THR A 7 8.72 -1.78 28.99
CA THR A 7 10.08 -2.14 29.34
C THR A 7 10.00 -3.15 30.47
N TYR A 8 10.07 -4.44 30.13
CA TYR A 8 10.06 -5.53 31.09
C TYR A 8 11.16 -5.30 32.12
N LYS A 9 10.78 -5.42 33.40
CA LYS A 9 11.76 -5.33 34.48
C LYS A 9 12.57 -6.63 34.49
N PRO A 10 13.91 -6.56 34.54
CA PRO A 10 14.71 -7.72 34.88
C PRO A 10 14.27 -8.20 36.26
N GLN A 11 13.79 -9.44 36.36
CA GLN A 11 13.47 -10.04 37.64
C GLN A 11 14.70 -10.80 38.12
N HIS A 12 15.16 -10.52 39.33
CA HIS A 12 16.23 -11.30 39.92
C HIS A 12 15.71 -12.70 40.24
N VAL A 13 16.12 -13.69 39.44
CA VAL A 13 15.81 -15.09 39.67
C VAL A 13 16.74 -15.66 40.74
N VAL A 14 16.22 -16.41 41.71
CA VAL A 14 17.03 -17.14 42.69
C VAL A 14 17.74 -18.29 41.96
N PRO A 15 19.07 -18.39 42.01
CA PRO A 15 19.81 -19.47 41.39
C PRO A 15 19.33 -20.84 41.87
N LEU A 16 19.19 -21.82 40.96
CA LEU A 16 18.64 -23.14 41.30
C LEU A 16 19.50 -23.87 42.37
N LYS A 17 20.80 -23.56 42.47
CA LYS A 17 21.71 -24.08 43.52
C LYS A 17 21.29 -23.65 44.94
N ASP A 18 20.55 -22.56 45.06
CA ASP A 18 20.07 -22.01 46.33
C ASP A 18 18.68 -22.58 46.68
N ILE A 19 18.03 -23.26 45.74
CA ILE A 19 16.84 -24.10 45.95
C ILE A 19 17.33 -25.53 46.23
N ARG A 20 17.01 -26.07 47.41
CA ARG A 20 17.35 -27.48 47.71
C ARG A 20 16.69 -28.38 46.66
N VAL A 21 17.47 -29.28 46.06
CA VAL A 21 17.04 -30.21 45.00
C VAL A 21 15.70 -30.83 45.37
N ALA A 22 14.69 -30.67 44.51
CA ALA A 22 13.39 -31.31 44.69
C ALA A 22 13.59 -32.83 44.69
N THR A 23 13.22 -33.51 45.78
CA THR A 23 13.59 -34.94 45.98
C THR A 23 12.46 -35.93 45.71
N GLN A 24 11.23 -35.45 45.48
CA GLN A 24 10.04 -36.30 45.35
C GLN A 24 9.37 -36.11 43.98
N LEU A 25 9.38 -37.19 43.18
CA LEU A 25 8.45 -37.33 42.07
C LEU A 25 7.01 -37.34 42.60
N GLY A 26 6.16 -36.56 41.97
CA GLY A 26 4.80 -36.30 42.39
C GLY A 26 3.87 -37.50 42.22
N ASN A 27 2.87 -37.54 43.08
CA ASN A 27 1.64 -38.28 42.90
C ASN A 27 0.51 -37.46 43.53
N PHE A 28 -0.75 -37.84 43.33
CA PHE A 28 -1.89 -37.05 43.84
C PHE A 28 -1.80 -36.78 45.37
N THR A 29 -1.29 -37.73 46.14
CA THR A 29 -1.07 -37.60 47.59
C THR A 29 0.04 -36.60 47.92
N ALA A 30 1.15 -36.62 47.18
CA ALA A 30 2.27 -35.70 47.35
C ALA A 30 1.90 -34.27 46.96
N TRP A 31 1.10 -34.10 45.89
CA TRP A 31 0.56 -32.80 45.49
C TRP A 31 -0.41 -32.23 46.52
N ASN A 32 -1.33 -33.04 47.05
CA ASN A 32 -2.20 -32.60 48.14
C ASN A 32 -1.41 -32.24 49.40
N ALA A 33 -0.39 -33.03 49.76
CA ALA A 33 0.49 -32.75 50.88
C ALA A 33 1.28 -31.44 50.65
N LEU A 34 1.78 -31.20 49.43
CA LEU A 34 2.46 -29.96 49.06
C LEU A 34 1.56 -28.75 49.26
N ILE A 35 0.32 -28.80 48.77
CA ILE A 35 -0.65 -27.70 48.91
C ILE A 35 -0.96 -27.42 50.38
N VAL A 36 -1.22 -28.47 51.17
CA VAL A 36 -1.50 -28.34 52.61
C VAL A 36 -0.29 -27.74 53.33
N ASN A 37 0.93 -28.20 53.00
CA ASN A 37 2.17 -27.67 53.56
C ASN A 37 2.45 -26.24 53.10
N LEU A 38 2.10 -25.88 51.86
CA LEU A 38 2.23 -24.53 51.33
C LEU A 38 1.32 -23.57 52.09
N ILE A 39 0.03 -23.91 52.25
CA ILE A 39 -0.91 -23.11 53.04
C ILE A 39 -0.38 -22.94 54.46
N ALA A 40 -0.02 -24.04 55.12
CA ALA A 40 0.50 -24.05 56.49
C ALA A 40 1.74 -23.18 56.68
N ASN A 41 2.67 -23.21 55.70
CA ASN A 41 3.89 -22.41 55.73
C ASN A 41 3.57 -20.92 55.57
N VAL A 42 2.70 -20.56 54.62
CA VAL A 42 2.33 -19.16 54.36
C VAL A 42 1.51 -18.56 55.52
N THR A 43 0.63 -19.34 56.15
CA THR A 43 -0.16 -18.87 57.30
C THR A 43 0.54 -19.04 58.64
N SER A 44 1.70 -19.71 58.69
CA SER A 44 2.37 -20.11 59.93
C SER A 44 1.45 -20.90 60.88
N THR A 45 0.57 -21.73 60.33
CA THR A 45 -0.35 -22.59 61.09
C THR A 45 -0.03 -24.07 60.90
N PRO A 46 -0.49 -24.96 61.79
CA PRO A 46 -0.37 -26.40 61.57
C PRO A 46 -1.00 -26.83 60.23
N PRO A 47 -0.46 -27.87 59.57
CA PRO A 47 -1.06 -28.46 58.37
C PRO A 47 -2.48 -28.95 58.62
N ASP A 48 -3.44 -28.46 57.83
CA ASP A 48 -4.84 -28.89 57.87
C ASP A 48 -5.22 -29.52 56.53
N ALA A 49 -5.37 -30.85 56.54
CA ALA A 49 -5.74 -31.65 55.37
C ALA A 49 -7.18 -31.42 54.89
N SER A 50 -7.99 -30.66 55.65
CA SER A 50 -9.34 -30.29 55.27
C SER A 50 -9.44 -29.03 54.41
N ASN A 51 -8.30 -28.36 54.18
CA ASN A 51 -8.19 -27.24 53.25
C ASN A 51 -8.04 -27.75 51.81
N ALA A 52 -8.83 -27.20 50.89
CA ALA A 52 -8.76 -27.49 49.46
C ALA A 52 -8.29 -26.26 48.69
N LEU A 53 -7.38 -26.45 47.73
CA LEU A 53 -6.93 -25.39 46.83
C LEU A 53 -8.05 -25.01 45.86
N GLU A 54 -8.26 -23.71 45.68
CA GLU A 54 -9.07 -23.18 44.58
C GLU A 54 -8.18 -22.60 43.47
N GLU A 55 -7.07 -21.95 43.83
CA GLU A 55 -6.08 -21.45 42.88
C GLU A 55 -4.70 -21.32 43.53
N LEU A 56 -3.66 -21.75 42.81
CA LEU A 56 -2.29 -21.33 43.04
C LEU A 56 -1.87 -20.33 41.96
N CYS A 57 -1.88 -19.05 42.27
CA CYS A 57 -1.52 -17.98 41.33
C CYS A 57 -0.05 -17.59 41.51
N LEU A 58 0.76 -17.83 40.48
CA LEU A 58 2.16 -17.42 40.41
C LEU A 58 2.21 -15.99 39.84
N VAL A 59 2.62 -15.01 40.67
CA VAL A 59 2.42 -13.60 40.35
C VAL A 59 3.65 -12.99 39.67
N GLY A 60 3.58 -12.78 38.37
CA GLY A 60 4.58 -12.03 37.60
C GLY A 60 4.28 -10.53 37.57
N ASP A 61 5.32 -9.71 37.66
CA ASP A 61 5.27 -8.24 37.54
C ASP A 61 4.26 -7.53 38.48
N GLY A 62 3.92 -8.17 39.60
CA GLY A 62 2.95 -7.65 40.58
C GLY A 62 1.49 -7.75 40.13
N CYS A 63 1.17 -8.56 39.13
CA CYS A 63 -0.17 -8.68 38.55
C CYS A 63 -1.15 -9.55 39.35
N PHE A 64 -1.41 -9.16 40.61
CA PHE A 64 -2.39 -9.82 41.48
C PHE A 64 -3.83 -9.72 40.95
N SER A 65 -4.16 -8.63 40.25
CA SER A 65 -5.51 -8.37 39.73
C SER A 65 -5.96 -9.37 38.65
N ALA A 66 -5.02 -10.12 38.05
CA ALA A 66 -5.32 -11.12 37.04
C ALA A 66 -5.45 -12.55 37.59
N CYS A 67 -5.23 -12.78 38.89
CA CYS A 67 -5.50 -14.07 39.51
C CYS A 67 -7.01 -14.40 39.44
N ARG A 68 -7.34 -15.64 39.07
CA ARG A 68 -8.70 -16.11 38.75
C ARG A 68 -9.51 -16.53 39.98
N ASN A 69 -8.86 -16.69 41.13
CA ASN A 69 -9.42 -17.14 42.40
C ASN A 69 -10.27 -18.41 42.21
N ALA A 70 -11.55 -18.38 42.62
CA ALA A 70 -12.47 -19.51 42.56
C ALA A 70 -12.72 -20.07 41.14
N SER A 71 -12.38 -19.33 40.08
CA SER A 71 -12.59 -19.78 38.69
C SER A 71 -11.46 -20.65 38.11
N ALA A 72 -10.38 -20.89 38.88
CA ALA A 72 -9.25 -21.72 38.46
C ALA A 72 -9.43 -23.23 38.74
N SER A 73 -10.50 -23.65 39.42
CA SER A 73 -10.85 -25.07 39.67
C SER A 73 -9.69 -25.93 40.21
N ALA A 74 -8.99 -25.42 41.24
CA ALA A 74 -7.80 -26.04 41.83
C ALA A 74 -6.55 -26.09 40.93
N GLY A 75 -6.52 -25.29 39.85
CA GLY A 75 -5.40 -25.17 38.94
C GLY A 75 -4.35 -24.14 39.38
N THR A 76 -3.17 -24.24 38.76
CA THR A 76 -2.12 -23.22 38.82
C THR A 76 -2.37 -22.18 37.73
N THR A 77 -2.23 -20.90 38.05
CA THR A 77 -2.28 -19.80 37.09
C THR A 77 -0.99 -19.00 37.13
N LEU A 78 -0.62 -18.41 36.00
CA LEU A 78 0.55 -17.58 35.85
C LEU A 78 0.12 -16.19 35.39
N THR A 79 0.34 -15.17 36.21
CA THR A 79 0.03 -13.78 35.84
C THR A 79 1.28 -13.03 35.43
N TYR A 80 1.12 -12.05 34.52
CA TYR A 80 2.20 -11.17 34.09
C TYR A 80 1.62 -9.89 33.46
N MET A 81 2.47 -8.89 33.22
CA MET A 81 2.04 -7.62 32.63
C MET A 81 2.31 -7.61 31.11
N ARG A 82 1.27 -7.36 30.31
CA ARG A 82 1.34 -7.19 28.86
C ARG A 82 0.80 -5.81 28.50
N GLY A 83 1.65 -4.95 27.90
CA GLY A 83 1.24 -3.60 27.47
C GLY A 83 0.68 -2.71 28.59
N GLY A 84 1.14 -2.89 29.84
CA GLY A 84 0.62 -2.18 31.02
C GLY A 84 -0.68 -2.75 31.61
N THR A 85 -1.23 -3.83 31.05
CA THR A 85 -2.38 -4.56 31.58
C THR A 85 -1.97 -5.92 32.15
N CYS A 86 -2.54 -6.28 33.29
CA CYS A 86 -2.31 -7.59 33.89
C CYS A 86 -3.12 -8.67 33.19
N VAL A 87 -2.45 -9.74 32.78
CA VAL A 87 -3.03 -10.89 32.08
C VAL A 87 -2.70 -12.18 32.84
N THR A 88 -3.49 -13.23 32.59
CA THR A 88 -3.34 -14.53 33.24
C THR A 88 -3.30 -15.63 32.19
N SER A 89 -2.36 -16.56 32.35
CA SER A 89 -2.30 -17.83 31.63
C SER A 89 -2.72 -18.94 32.58
N ILE A 90 -3.63 -19.78 32.15
CA ILE A 90 -3.93 -21.03 32.86
C ILE A 90 -2.81 -22.00 32.53
N ASP A 91 -2.29 -22.69 33.54
CA ASP A 91 -1.22 -23.66 33.35
C ASP A 91 -1.76 -24.86 32.52
N THR A 92 -1.32 -24.93 31.27
CA THR A 92 -1.50 -26.09 30.37
C THR A 92 -0.27 -27.00 30.35
N VAL A 93 0.75 -26.74 31.17
CA VAL A 93 2.01 -27.51 31.18
C VAL A 93 1.86 -28.74 32.09
N MET A 94 0.96 -28.68 33.07
CA MET A 94 0.65 -29.76 34.00
C MET A 94 -0.30 -30.82 33.42
N HIS A 95 0.11 -31.48 32.33
CA HIS A 95 -0.73 -32.51 31.70
C HIS A 95 -0.69 -33.88 32.40
N ASP A 96 0.30 -34.15 33.29
CA ASP A 96 0.28 -35.32 34.17
C ASP A 96 1.01 -35.07 35.52
N LEU A 97 0.29 -35.19 36.64
CA LEU A 97 0.81 -34.92 38.00
C LEU A 97 1.88 -35.93 38.44
N SER A 98 1.99 -37.09 37.77
CA SER A 98 3.00 -38.12 38.05
C SER A 98 4.39 -37.78 37.55
N ASP A 99 4.49 -36.89 36.57
CA ASP A 99 5.74 -36.58 35.87
C ASP A 99 6.41 -35.31 36.40
N MET A 100 5.86 -34.74 37.48
CA MET A 100 6.28 -33.45 38.06
C MET A 100 6.73 -33.61 39.50
N PHE A 101 7.61 -32.73 39.95
CA PHE A 101 8.11 -32.67 41.32
C PHE A 101 7.16 -31.88 42.22
N ALA A 102 6.77 -32.49 43.35
CA ALA A 102 5.89 -31.89 44.35
C ALA A 102 6.68 -31.52 45.61
N ASP A 103 7.51 -30.48 45.54
CA ASP A 103 8.38 -30.06 46.65
C ASP A 103 8.16 -28.58 47.03
N LEU A 104 8.02 -28.32 48.32
CA LEU A 104 7.85 -26.96 48.87
C LEU A 104 9.08 -26.09 48.61
N ALA A 105 10.26 -26.71 48.45
CA ALA A 105 11.49 -26.01 48.10
C ALA A 105 11.38 -25.23 46.78
N CYS A 106 10.59 -25.73 45.81
CA CYS A 106 10.43 -25.09 44.50
C CYS A 106 9.85 -23.67 44.59
N PHE A 107 9.13 -23.34 45.66
CA PHE A 107 8.56 -22.01 45.86
C PHE A 107 9.59 -20.97 46.34
N GLY A 108 10.78 -21.40 46.81
CA GLY A 108 11.84 -20.49 47.26
C GLY A 108 11.36 -19.50 48.33
N ILE A 109 10.48 -19.95 49.23
CA ILE A 109 9.85 -19.10 50.24
C ILE A 109 10.92 -18.53 51.19
N GLY A 110 10.98 -17.21 51.27
CA GLY A 110 11.93 -16.46 52.12
C GLY A 110 13.30 -16.22 51.47
N THR A 111 13.52 -16.65 50.22
CA THR A 111 14.78 -16.45 49.50
C THR A 111 14.64 -15.65 48.21
N GLY A 112 13.43 -15.47 47.70
CA GLY A 112 13.18 -14.77 46.45
C GLY A 112 12.66 -13.34 46.60
N THR A 113 12.31 -12.72 45.47
CA THR A 113 11.84 -11.32 45.38
C THR A 113 10.44 -11.19 44.80
N SER A 114 9.79 -12.31 44.50
CA SER A 114 8.48 -12.37 43.87
C SER A 114 7.38 -12.69 44.90
N SER A 115 6.18 -12.97 44.41
CA SER A 115 5.06 -13.36 45.25
C SER A 115 4.22 -14.43 44.60
N ILE A 116 3.57 -15.23 45.44
CA ILE A 116 2.49 -16.12 45.01
C ILE A 116 1.23 -15.78 45.80
N GLN A 117 0.09 -16.01 45.19
CA GLN A 117 -1.20 -15.90 45.84
C GLN A 117 -1.86 -17.29 45.87
N VAL A 118 -2.22 -17.73 47.07
CA VAL A 118 -2.91 -19.01 47.28
C VAL A 118 -4.34 -18.72 47.70
N THR A 119 -5.29 -19.22 46.92
CA THR A 119 -6.72 -19.17 47.25
C THR A 119 -7.15 -20.58 47.64
N TYR A 120 -7.70 -20.74 48.84
CA TYR A 120 -8.13 -22.04 49.36
C TYR A 120 -9.46 -21.93 50.12
N ILE A 121 -10.16 -23.06 50.21
CA ILE A 121 -11.42 -23.19 50.93
C ILE A 121 -11.24 -24.18 52.09
N THR A 122 -11.76 -23.80 53.26
CA THR A 122 -11.77 -24.65 54.47
C THR A 122 -12.96 -25.61 54.47
N ARG A 123 -12.94 -26.61 55.35
CA ARG A 123 -14.06 -27.55 55.57
C ARG A 123 -15.41 -26.87 55.81
N ASP A 124 -15.40 -25.70 56.45
CA ASP A 124 -16.61 -24.92 56.75
C ASP A 124 -17.12 -24.12 55.53
N GLY A 125 -16.52 -24.32 54.35
CA GLY A 125 -16.87 -23.62 53.11
C GLY A 125 -16.41 -22.16 53.06
N LYS A 126 -15.56 -21.71 54.01
CA LYS A 126 -15.01 -20.36 54.02
C LYS A 126 -13.77 -20.30 53.14
N ARG A 127 -13.76 -19.32 52.23
CA ARG A 127 -12.67 -19.01 51.31
C ARG A 127 -11.68 -18.04 51.95
N PHE A 128 -10.40 -18.34 51.76
CA PHE A 128 -9.30 -17.50 52.18
C PHE A 128 -8.37 -17.25 50.99
N GLN A 129 -7.84 -16.03 50.92
CA GLN A 129 -6.83 -15.63 49.96
C GLN A 129 -5.63 -15.15 50.77
N ILE A 130 -4.50 -15.82 50.57
CA ILE A 130 -3.25 -15.51 51.25
C ILE A 130 -2.17 -15.22 50.22
N VAL A 131 -1.27 -14.30 50.56
CA VAL A 131 -0.14 -13.93 49.71
C VAL A 131 1.13 -14.30 50.44
N ALA A 132 1.99 -15.09 49.77
CA ALA A 132 3.34 -15.31 50.24
C ALA A 132 4.27 -14.35 49.50
N ASN A 133 4.95 -13.51 50.28
CA ASN A 133 5.99 -12.60 49.77
C ASN A 133 7.35 -13.32 49.80
N ASP A 134 8.32 -12.75 49.10
CA ASP A 134 9.71 -13.23 49.06
C ASP A 134 9.85 -14.66 48.51
N THR A 135 9.08 -14.99 47.48
CA THR A 135 9.12 -16.29 46.79
C THR A 135 9.98 -16.24 45.53
N ALA A 136 10.33 -17.42 45.00
CA ALA A 136 10.94 -17.53 43.68
C ALA A 136 10.01 -16.95 42.59
N GLY A 137 10.61 -16.50 41.49
CA GLY A 137 9.85 -15.99 40.35
C GLY A 137 8.98 -17.08 39.70
N PRO A 138 7.86 -16.71 39.04
CA PRO A 138 6.90 -17.68 38.53
C PRO A 138 7.51 -18.76 37.61
N LEU A 139 8.44 -18.38 36.73
CA LEU A 139 9.13 -19.32 35.84
C LEU A 139 10.05 -20.29 36.59
N ALA A 140 10.73 -19.82 37.63
CA ALA A 140 11.63 -20.65 38.42
C ALA A 140 10.85 -21.71 39.20
N ILE A 141 9.68 -21.34 39.74
CA ILE A 141 8.75 -22.27 40.39
C ILE A 141 8.29 -23.34 39.39
N LEU A 142 7.81 -22.93 38.21
CA LEU A 142 7.33 -23.86 37.18
C LEU A 142 8.43 -24.81 36.68
N ALA A 143 9.63 -24.32 36.40
CA ALA A 143 10.71 -25.19 35.94
C ALA A 143 11.18 -26.18 37.00
N CYS A 144 11.22 -25.75 38.26
CA CYS A 144 11.53 -26.65 39.38
C CYS A 144 10.51 -27.78 39.49
N ILE A 145 9.23 -27.44 39.36
CA ILE A 145 8.13 -28.40 39.39
C ILE A 145 8.15 -29.35 38.18
N VAL A 146 8.43 -28.86 36.96
CA VAL A 146 8.50 -29.70 35.75
C VAL A 146 9.79 -30.54 35.67
N GLY A 147 10.74 -30.32 36.58
CA GLY A 147 12.03 -31.03 36.58
C GLY A 147 13.03 -30.50 35.56
N GLY A 148 12.76 -29.33 34.98
CA GLY A 148 13.64 -28.66 34.02
C GLY A 148 14.72 -27.85 34.72
N ARG A 149 15.95 -27.87 34.17
CA ARG A 149 16.98 -26.88 34.50
C ARG A 149 16.72 -25.61 33.71
N LEU A 150 16.18 -24.56 34.33
CA LEU A 150 16.30 -23.22 33.75
C LEU A 150 17.78 -22.78 33.84
N PRO A 151 18.38 -22.28 32.77
CA PRO A 151 19.65 -21.57 32.83
C PRO A 151 19.57 -20.40 33.84
N ASP A 152 20.66 -20.13 34.57
CA ASP A 152 20.82 -19.03 35.56
C ASP A 152 20.82 -17.62 34.91
N ILE A 153 20.00 -17.41 33.89
CA ILE A 153 19.88 -16.14 33.17
C ILE A 153 18.46 -15.59 33.33
N ASP A 154 18.37 -14.29 33.61
CA ASP A 154 17.12 -13.56 33.68
C ASP A 154 16.41 -13.65 32.33
N TYR A 155 15.29 -14.34 32.31
CA TYR A 155 14.48 -14.43 31.11
C TYR A 155 13.49 -13.26 31.06
N PRO A 156 13.53 -12.46 30.00
CA PRO A 156 12.54 -11.42 29.79
C PRO A 156 11.16 -12.06 29.68
N THR A 157 10.13 -11.37 30.17
CA THR A 157 8.75 -11.87 30.29
C THR A 157 8.14 -12.29 28.94
N PHE A 158 8.71 -11.88 27.80
CA PHE A 158 8.33 -12.40 26.49
C PHE A 158 8.65 -13.89 26.30
N LEU A 159 9.66 -14.43 26.99
CA LEU A 159 9.97 -15.87 26.92
C LEU A 159 8.88 -16.68 27.63
N VAL A 160 8.25 -16.13 28.68
CA VAL A 160 7.05 -16.71 29.31
C VAL A 160 5.94 -16.85 28.27
N ASP A 161 5.79 -15.83 27.42
CA ASP A 161 4.79 -15.81 26.35
C ASP A 161 5.10 -16.85 25.27
N LEU A 162 6.39 -16.97 24.92
CA LEU A 162 6.87 -17.88 23.88
C LEU A 162 6.88 -19.35 24.33
N LEU A 163 7.09 -19.62 25.62
CA LEU A 163 7.04 -20.95 26.22
C LEU A 163 5.63 -21.36 26.63
N GLY A 164 4.79 -20.42 27.08
CA GLY A 164 3.41 -20.66 27.50
C GLY A 164 2.42 -20.78 26.34
N GLN A 165 2.64 -20.05 25.22
CA GLN A 165 1.76 -20.10 24.04
C GLN A 165 2.43 -20.75 22.80
N GLY A 166 3.70 -21.17 22.90
CA GLY A 166 4.45 -21.78 21.80
C GLY A 166 4.78 -20.79 20.65
N THR A 167 5.13 -21.34 19.47
CA THR A 167 5.47 -20.62 18.23
C THR A 167 4.42 -19.60 17.77
N GLN A 168 3.23 -19.61 18.36
CA GLN A 168 2.15 -18.68 18.08
C GLN A 168 2.40 -17.26 18.62
N ALA A 169 3.13 -17.08 19.73
CA ALA A 169 3.51 -15.75 20.22
C ALA A 169 4.44 -15.00 19.24
N MET A 170 5.33 -15.74 18.56
CA MET A 170 6.16 -15.22 17.47
C MET A 170 5.30 -14.81 16.26
N LEU A 171 4.24 -15.57 15.98
CA LEU A 171 3.30 -15.26 14.91
C LEU A 171 2.49 -14.00 15.25
N VAL A 172 2.04 -13.85 16.50
CA VAL A 172 1.33 -12.66 17.01
C VAL A 172 2.25 -11.43 17.00
N MET A 173 3.52 -11.55 17.38
CA MET A 173 4.47 -10.43 17.30
C MET A 173 4.82 -10.03 15.86
N ALA A 174 4.88 -10.99 14.93
CA ALA A 174 5.06 -10.71 13.51
C ALA A 174 3.78 -10.20 12.83
N SER A 175 2.61 -10.55 13.35
CA SER A 175 1.29 -10.30 12.73
C SER A 175 0.61 -9.02 13.20
N ASN A 176 0.96 -8.49 14.37
CA ASN A 176 0.22 -7.42 15.03
C ASN A 176 0.61 -6.00 14.57
N ASN A 177 0.49 -5.71 13.26
CA ASN A 177 0.54 -4.39 12.58
C ASN A 177 1.72 -4.13 11.61
N GLY A 178 2.57 -5.11 11.34
CA GLY A 178 3.78 -4.86 10.54
C GLY A 178 3.56 -4.74 9.04
N SER A 179 2.98 -5.75 8.39
CA SER A 179 3.04 -5.85 6.92
C SER A 179 2.13 -4.87 6.20
N GLU A 180 0.87 -4.73 6.61
CA GLU A 180 -0.10 -3.91 5.87
C GLU A 180 0.19 -2.42 5.96
N ALA A 181 0.44 -1.91 7.17
CA ALA A 181 0.81 -0.51 7.36
C ALA A 181 2.13 -0.18 6.65
N THR A 182 3.11 -1.08 6.68
CA THR A 182 4.38 -0.91 5.95
C THR A 182 4.15 -0.89 4.43
N VAL A 183 3.33 -1.80 3.90
CA VAL A 183 2.99 -1.83 2.46
C VAL A 183 2.27 -0.55 2.06
N ILE A 184 1.26 -0.11 2.81
CA ILE A 184 0.52 1.13 2.51
C ILE A 184 1.46 2.33 2.57
N ASN A 185 2.27 2.48 3.63
CA ASN A 185 3.23 3.56 3.76
C ASN A 185 4.27 3.56 2.61
N PHE A 186 4.69 2.37 2.16
CA PHE A 186 5.59 2.26 1.01
C PHE A 186 4.91 2.67 -0.30
N ILE A 187 3.67 2.21 -0.55
CA ILE A 187 2.88 2.62 -1.72
C ILE A 187 2.71 4.15 -1.72
N SER A 188 2.31 4.73 -0.59
CA SER A 188 2.13 6.18 -0.41
C SER A 188 3.44 6.95 -0.63
N LEU A 189 4.57 6.47 -0.11
CA LEU A 189 5.86 7.12 -0.28
C LEU A 189 6.34 7.12 -1.74
N VAL A 190 6.18 5.98 -2.44
CA VAL A 190 6.52 5.88 -3.87
C VAL A 190 5.60 6.75 -4.72
N SER A 191 4.30 6.76 -4.40
CA SER A 191 3.29 7.62 -5.01
C SER A 191 3.66 9.09 -4.85
N LEU A 192 3.91 9.55 -3.61
CA LEU A 192 4.29 10.92 -3.29
C LEU A 192 5.60 11.34 -3.96
N GLY A 193 6.66 10.52 -3.84
CA GLY A 193 7.94 10.79 -4.48
C GLY A 193 7.82 10.89 -6.01
N GLY A 194 6.97 10.03 -6.60
CA GLY A 194 6.62 10.08 -8.01
C GLY A 194 5.93 11.39 -8.43
N TYR A 195 4.94 11.85 -7.66
CA TYR A 195 4.25 13.12 -7.92
C TYR A 195 5.17 14.34 -7.75
N VAL A 196 6.06 14.34 -6.75
CA VAL A 196 7.06 15.41 -6.58
C VAL A 196 8.00 15.46 -7.77
N TYR A 197 8.53 14.30 -8.20
CA TYR A 197 9.37 14.22 -9.40
C TYR A 197 8.65 14.74 -10.65
N TYR A 198 7.40 14.33 -10.83
CA TYR A 198 6.56 14.76 -11.95
C TYR A 198 6.33 16.28 -11.93
N PHE A 199 6.04 16.86 -10.76
CA PHE A 199 5.86 18.30 -10.61
C PHE A 199 7.12 19.09 -11.01
N VAL A 200 8.30 18.61 -10.61
CA VAL A 200 9.57 19.23 -11.01
C VAL A 200 9.78 19.12 -12.53
N ARG A 201 9.49 17.97 -13.14
CA ARG A 201 9.59 17.80 -14.60
C ARG A 201 8.62 18.69 -15.37
N LEU A 202 7.39 18.85 -14.87
CA LEU A 202 6.41 19.77 -15.42
C LEU A 202 6.93 21.21 -15.41
N ALA A 203 7.48 21.67 -14.27
CA ALA A 203 8.05 23.01 -14.13
C ALA A 203 9.22 23.25 -15.10
N ILE A 204 10.14 22.28 -15.21
CA ILE A 204 11.27 22.36 -16.16
C ILE A 204 10.76 22.44 -17.60
N TYR A 205 9.79 21.60 -17.98
CA TYR A 205 9.24 21.60 -19.33
C TYR A 205 8.53 22.91 -19.68
N LEU A 206 7.74 23.46 -18.75
CA LEU A 206 7.09 24.77 -18.90
C LEU A 206 8.12 25.88 -19.11
N TYR A 207 9.20 25.88 -18.34
CA TYR A 207 10.28 26.86 -18.49
C TYR A 207 10.91 26.82 -19.89
N HIS A 208 11.24 25.62 -20.39
CA HIS A 208 11.82 25.45 -21.72
C HIS A 208 10.85 25.84 -22.83
N THR A 209 9.57 25.47 -22.70
CA THR A 209 8.53 25.82 -23.66
C THR A 209 8.35 27.33 -23.76
N ILE A 210 8.33 28.03 -22.62
CA ILE A 210 8.27 29.50 -22.57
C ILE A 210 9.51 30.13 -23.20
N ALA A 211 10.71 29.60 -22.92
CA ALA A 211 11.95 30.08 -23.51
C ALA A 211 11.96 29.90 -25.04
N TRP A 212 11.48 28.75 -25.53
CA TRP A 212 11.33 28.48 -26.96
C TRP A 212 10.35 29.45 -27.63
N VAL A 213 9.15 29.66 -27.06
CA VAL A 213 8.17 30.63 -27.58
C VAL A 213 8.72 32.07 -27.59
N LYS A 214 9.56 32.45 -26.62
CA LYS A 214 10.22 33.76 -26.57
C LYS A 214 11.29 33.93 -27.65
N ALA A 215 11.88 32.85 -28.14
CA ALA A 215 12.92 32.87 -29.16
C ALA A 215 12.38 32.90 -30.61
N TRP A 216 11.06 32.83 -30.80
CA TRP A 216 10.44 32.95 -32.12
C TRP A 216 10.47 34.39 -32.66
N PRO A 217 10.69 34.59 -33.98
CA PRO A 217 10.67 35.91 -34.59
C PRO A 217 9.34 36.64 -34.40
N ASP A 218 9.39 37.96 -34.24
CA ASP A 218 8.21 38.83 -34.00
C ASP A 218 7.29 39.05 -35.22
N HIS A 219 7.42 38.24 -36.27
CA HIS A 219 6.48 38.29 -37.40
C HIS A 219 5.07 37.91 -36.91
N GLY A 220 4.17 38.90 -36.91
CA GLY A 220 3.06 38.99 -35.96
C GLY A 220 1.94 37.96 -36.04
N SER A 221 1.86 37.10 -37.07
CA SER A 221 0.83 36.05 -37.21
C SER A 221 1.32 34.68 -36.73
N THR A 222 2.52 34.26 -37.14
CA THR A 222 3.10 32.95 -36.80
C THR A 222 3.39 32.81 -35.32
N ARG A 223 3.93 33.84 -34.66
CA ARG A 223 4.15 33.83 -33.20
C ARG A 223 2.83 33.65 -32.43
N LYS A 224 1.74 34.29 -32.88
CA LYS A 224 0.41 34.16 -32.25
C LYS A 224 -0.15 32.75 -32.38
N GLN A 225 0.01 32.12 -33.56
CA GLN A 225 -0.41 30.74 -33.79
C GLN A 225 0.36 29.74 -32.91
N VAL A 226 1.66 29.95 -32.73
CA VAL A 226 2.49 29.10 -31.85
C VAL A 226 2.09 29.28 -30.38
N VAL A 227 1.91 30.52 -29.92
CA VAL A 227 1.44 30.79 -28.55
C VAL A 227 0.09 30.13 -28.31
N PHE A 228 -0.86 30.25 -29.26
CA PHE A 228 -2.15 29.59 -29.18
C PHE A 228 -2.00 28.07 -29.05
N SER A 229 -1.17 27.46 -29.90
CA SER A 229 -0.94 26.01 -29.90
C SER A 229 -0.31 25.50 -28.59
N VAL A 230 0.59 26.28 -27.99
CA VAL A 230 1.20 25.95 -26.69
C VAL A 230 0.17 26.05 -25.57
N VAL A 231 -0.61 27.14 -25.52
CA VAL A 231 -1.65 27.34 -24.50
C VAL A 231 -2.75 26.30 -24.60
N ASN A 232 -3.07 25.85 -25.81
CA ASN A 232 -4.11 24.87 -26.07
C ASN A 232 -3.65 23.42 -25.86
N SER A 233 -2.35 23.17 -25.66
CA SER A 233 -1.82 21.83 -25.42
C SER A 233 -1.85 21.45 -23.94
N SER A 234 -2.11 20.17 -23.66
CA SER A 234 -2.10 19.65 -22.30
C SER A 234 -0.70 19.22 -21.88
N VAL A 235 -0.01 20.12 -21.17
CA VAL A 235 1.34 19.84 -20.64
C VAL A 235 1.37 18.58 -19.77
N SER A 236 0.29 18.31 -19.03
CA SER A 236 0.18 17.08 -18.24
C SER A 236 0.20 15.81 -19.10
N THR A 237 -0.45 15.87 -20.26
CA THR A 237 -0.45 14.75 -21.24
C THR A 237 0.93 14.57 -21.85
N VAL A 238 1.67 15.66 -22.11
CA VAL A 238 3.06 15.61 -22.59
C VAL A 238 3.95 14.84 -21.62
N ILE A 239 3.97 15.24 -20.35
CA ILE A 239 4.84 14.62 -19.34
C ILE A 239 4.40 13.17 -19.09
N TRP A 240 3.10 12.91 -19.06
CA TRP A 240 2.58 11.54 -18.99
C TRP A 240 3.07 10.67 -20.16
N GLY A 241 3.05 11.18 -21.39
CA GLY A 241 3.55 10.48 -22.57
C GLY A 241 5.06 10.21 -22.50
N HIS A 242 5.85 11.24 -22.17
CA HIS A 242 7.31 11.16 -22.11
C HIS A 242 7.78 10.16 -21.05
N TYR A 243 7.19 10.20 -19.86
CA TYR A 243 7.51 9.33 -18.72
C TYR A 243 6.47 8.20 -18.54
N SER A 244 5.90 7.72 -19.64
CA SER A 244 4.75 6.79 -19.62
C SER A 244 4.94 5.55 -18.76
N THR A 245 6.12 4.94 -18.74
CA THR A 245 6.37 3.74 -17.92
C THR A 245 6.29 4.05 -16.43
N SER A 246 7.03 5.07 -15.96
CA SER A 246 7.05 5.43 -14.54
C SER A 246 5.72 6.02 -14.09
N MET A 247 5.09 6.87 -14.91
CA MET A 247 3.80 7.49 -14.62
C MET A 247 2.66 6.47 -14.54
N ARG A 248 2.68 5.43 -15.37
CA ARG A 248 1.73 4.31 -15.26
C ARG A 248 1.91 3.55 -13.95
N CYS A 249 3.16 3.26 -13.56
CA CYS A 249 3.42 2.60 -12.28
C CYS A 249 2.99 3.46 -11.09
N ILE A 250 3.40 4.73 -11.03
CA ILE A 250 3.05 5.67 -9.96
C ILE A 250 1.52 5.86 -9.89
N GLY A 251 0.87 6.11 -11.04
CA GLY A 251 -0.58 6.26 -11.10
C GLY A 251 -1.33 5.00 -10.68
N PHE A 252 -0.82 3.82 -11.02
CA PHE A 252 -1.41 2.55 -10.59
C PHE A 252 -1.26 2.35 -9.08
N MET A 253 -0.08 2.60 -8.52
CA MET A 253 0.16 2.51 -7.08
C MET A 253 -0.71 3.51 -6.30
N SER A 254 -0.84 4.73 -6.81
CA SER A 254 -1.72 5.75 -6.24
C SER A 254 -3.20 5.36 -6.32
N LEU A 255 -3.63 4.70 -7.41
CA LEU A 255 -4.99 4.14 -7.51
C LEU A 255 -5.25 3.06 -6.44
N LEU A 256 -4.26 2.19 -6.18
CA LEU A 256 -4.37 1.18 -5.11
C LEU A 256 -4.46 1.84 -3.73
N GLU A 257 -3.57 2.79 -3.44
CA GLU A 257 -3.58 3.57 -2.20
C GLU A 257 -4.95 4.23 -1.97
N TRP A 258 -5.48 4.89 -2.98
CA TRP A 258 -6.80 5.50 -2.92
C TRP A 258 -7.88 4.46 -2.62
N HIS A 259 -7.90 3.34 -3.35
CA HIS A 259 -8.92 2.32 -3.15
C HIS A 259 -8.88 1.75 -1.73
N ILE A 260 -7.68 1.46 -1.21
CA ILE A 260 -7.47 0.96 0.15
C ILE A 260 -8.07 1.94 1.15
N GLY A 261 -7.71 3.22 1.06
CA GLY A 261 -8.21 4.23 1.98
C GLY A 261 -9.70 4.52 1.83
N ALA A 262 -10.22 4.50 0.59
CA ALA A 262 -11.63 4.81 0.32
C ALA A 262 -12.57 3.67 0.73
N THR A 263 -12.11 2.42 0.69
CA THR A 263 -12.91 1.25 1.09
C THR A 263 -12.58 0.74 2.50
N ASP A 264 -11.71 1.44 3.22
CA ASP A 264 -11.25 1.06 4.56
C ASP A 264 -10.75 -0.40 4.59
N ASN A 265 -10.00 -0.76 3.54
CA ASN A 265 -9.57 -2.13 3.26
C ASN A 265 -8.39 -2.53 4.16
N HIS A 266 -8.71 -2.84 5.40
CA HIS A 266 -7.76 -3.24 6.42
C HIS A 266 -7.96 -4.70 6.78
N CYS A 267 -6.88 -5.47 6.75
CA CYS A 267 -6.90 -6.83 7.26
C CYS A 267 -5.96 -6.95 8.44
N TYR A 268 -6.44 -7.64 9.47
CA TYR A 268 -5.70 -7.89 10.69
C TYR A 268 -5.93 -9.33 11.13
N TRP A 269 -5.01 -9.84 11.92
CA TRP A 269 -5.20 -11.09 12.61
C TRP A 269 -6.05 -10.82 13.86
N ASP A 270 -7.13 -11.58 14.02
CA ASP A 270 -8.02 -11.41 15.17
C ASP A 270 -7.23 -11.55 16.49
N ALA A 271 -7.44 -10.60 17.40
CA ALA A 271 -6.74 -10.53 18.67
C ALA A 271 -7.23 -11.58 19.69
N SER A 272 -8.39 -12.18 19.44
CA SER A 272 -9.02 -13.17 20.31
C SER A 272 -8.67 -14.61 19.91
N ILE A 273 -7.43 -15.01 20.14
CA ILE A 273 -7.12 -16.45 20.27
C ILE A 273 -7.50 -16.84 21.70
N ASP A 274 -8.80 -16.86 21.99
CA ASP A 274 -9.33 -17.27 23.30
C ASP A 274 -9.35 -18.81 23.46
N ASP A 275 -9.13 -19.55 22.37
CA ASP A 275 -9.15 -21.02 22.33
C ASP A 275 -7.99 -21.56 21.46
N ILE A 276 -7.15 -22.40 22.06
CA ILE A 276 -6.00 -23.07 21.42
C ILE A 276 -6.45 -24.07 20.34
N ALA A 277 -7.71 -24.49 20.37
CA ALA A 277 -8.27 -25.40 19.38
C ALA A 277 -8.67 -24.71 18.05
N MET A 278 -8.67 -23.37 17.99
CA MET A 278 -9.05 -22.61 16.80
C MET A 278 -7.85 -21.91 16.15
N ASP A 279 -7.67 -22.11 14.84
CA ASP A 279 -6.66 -21.41 14.05
C ASP A 279 -6.92 -19.89 14.05
N ALA A 280 -5.86 -19.10 14.17
CA ALA A 280 -5.93 -17.65 14.08
C ALA A 280 -6.62 -17.22 12.77
N SER A 281 -7.65 -16.37 12.88
CA SER A 281 -8.39 -15.89 11.72
C SER A 281 -7.82 -14.57 11.20
N TYR A 282 -7.54 -14.50 9.90
CA TYR A 282 -7.17 -13.27 9.21
C TYR A 282 -8.46 -12.59 8.73
N VAL A 283 -8.87 -11.56 9.45
CA VAL A 283 -10.12 -10.84 9.25
C VAL A 283 -9.85 -9.58 8.45
N CYS A 284 -10.65 -9.33 7.41
CA CYS A 284 -10.59 -8.10 6.63
C CYS A 284 -11.86 -7.29 6.86
N THR A 285 -11.72 -6.02 7.22
CA THR A 285 -12.79 -5.04 7.14
C THR A 285 -12.75 -4.40 5.75
N LEU A 286 -13.89 -4.33 5.09
CA LEU A 286 -14.02 -3.67 3.79
C LEU A 286 -15.41 -3.07 3.65
N HIS A 287 -15.46 -1.81 3.25
CA HIS A 287 -16.68 -1.07 2.95
C HIS A 287 -16.77 -0.84 1.43
N PRO A 288 -17.53 -1.66 0.67
CA PRO A 288 -17.57 -1.59 -0.80
C PRO A 288 -18.07 -0.28 -1.39
N TYR A 289 -18.77 0.52 -0.58
CA TYR A 289 -19.34 1.81 -0.95
C TYR A 289 -18.62 2.98 -0.28
N GLY A 290 -17.47 2.75 0.38
CA GLY A 290 -16.80 3.78 1.16
C GLY A 290 -16.39 5.01 0.35
N HIS A 291 -16.02 4.84 -0.93
CA HIS A 291 -15.67 5.94 -1.85
C HIS A 291 -16.82 6.89 -2.19
N VAL A 292 -18.07 6.50 -1.89
CA VAL A 292 -19.26 7.35 -2.01
C VAL A 292 -19.92 7.63 -0.66
N GLY A 293 -19.31 7.17 0.43
CA GLY A 293 -19.86 7.28 1.79
C GLY A 293 -19.77 8.68 2.40
N SER A 294 -18.90 9.55 1.88
CA SER A 294 -18.75 10.92 2.36
C SER A 294 -18.44 11.92 1.25
N THR A 295 -18.71 13.21 1.51
CA THR A 295 -18.36 14.29 0.58
C THR A 295 -16.85 14.39 0.33
N ALA A 296 -16.03 14.11 1.34
CA ALA A 296 -14.58 14.08 1.21
C ALA A 296 -14.13 12.96 0.25
N GLU A 297 -14.72 11.77 0.36
CA GLU A 297 -14.42 10.64 -0.53
C GLU A 297 -14.92 10.89 -1.96
N LEU A 298 -16.04 11.60 -2.14
CA LEU A 298 -16.48 12.03 -3.48
C LEU A 298 -15.49 12.98 -4.15
N VAL A 299 -14.90 13.92 -3.39
CA VAL A 299 -13.86 14.82 -3.91
C VAL A 299 -12.60 14.02 -4.28
N ARG A 300 -12.20 13.05 -3.44
CA ARG A 300 -11.08 12.15 -3.75
C ARG A 300 -11.35 11.32 -5.00
N LEU A 301 -12.54 10.73 -5.11
CA LEU A 301 -12.98 9.98 -6.30
C LEU A 301 -12.87 10.82 -7.57
N PHE A 302 -13.25 12.09 -7.53
CA PHE A 302 -13.09 13.00 -8.66
C PHE A 302 -11.62 13.25 -9.01
N ALA A 303 -10.76 13.45 -8.02
CA ALA A 303 -9.31 13.60 -8.25
C ALA A 303 -8.69 12.34 -8.89
N TYR A 304 -9.10 11.15 -8.44
CA TYR A 304 -8.60 9.87 -8.94
C TYR A 304 -9.24 9.42 -10.26
N ALA A 305 -10.38 9.98 -10.65
CA ALA A 305 -11.02 9.72 -11.95
C ALA A 305 -10.09 10.07 -13.12
N TRP A 306 -9.32 11.15 -12.99
CA TRP A 306 -8.32 11.53 -13.98
C TRP A 306 -7.19 10.51 -14.08
N VAL A 307 -6.65 10.05 -12.94
CA VAL A 307 -5.58 9.04 -12.89
C VAL A 307 -6.06 7.74 -13.55
N PHE A 308 -7.28 7.31 -13.23
CA PHE A 308 -7.88 6.14 -13.84
C PHE A 308 -8.03 6.29 -15.36
N PHE A 309 -8.55 7.43 -15.84
CA PHE A 309 -8.62 7.76 -17.26
C PHE A 309 -7.25 7.74 -17.94
N ALA A 310 -6.23 8.30 -17.29
CA ALA A 310 -4.86 8.36 -17.80
C ALA A 310 -4.22 6.96 -17.96
N LEU A 311 -4.47 6.06 -17.01
CA LEU A 311 -3.99 4.67 -17.05
C LEU A 311 -4.69 3.84 -18.14
N THR A 312 -5.98 4.08 -18.36
CA THR A 312 -6.83 3.22 -19.17
C THR A 312 -6.96 3.68 -20.62
N PHE A 313 -7.20 4.98 -20.87
CA PHE A 313 -7.66 5.47 -22.18
C PHE A 313 -6.83 6.60 -22.81
N MET A 314 -6.03 7.33 -22.03
CA MET A 314 -5.30 8.51 -22.55
C MET A 314 -4.38 8.19 -23.74
N ASP A 315 -3.72 7.03 -23.75
CA ASP A 315 -2.87 6.60 -24.87
C ASP A 315 -3.65 6.22 -26.14
N ARG A 316 -4.97 6.04 -26.05
CA ARG A 316 -5.86 5.66 -27.16
C ARG A 316 -6.69 6.83 -27.69
N MET A 317 -6.57 8.02 -27.08
CA MET A 317 -7.33 9.21 -27.45
C MET A 317 -6.40 10.41 -27.74
N PRO A 318 -5.52 10.33 -28.74
CA PRO A 318 -4.62 11.42 -29.08
C PRO A 318 -5.41 12.70 -29.44
N GLY A 319 -5.00 13.84 -28.90
CA GLY A 319 -5.60 15.14 -29.15
C GLY A 319 -6.89 15.43 -28.37
N ILE A 320 -7.39 14.51 -27.55
CA ILE A 320 -8.62 14.74 -26.77
C ILE A 320 -8.47 15.90 -25.77
N ALA A 321 -7.25 16.18 -25.33
CA ALA A 321 -6.95 17.22 -24.36
C ALA A 321 -6.87 18.63 -24.98
N ILE A 322 -6.77 18.74 -26.30
CA ILE A 322 -6.75 20.01 -27.06
C ILE A 322 -8.11 20.71 -26.97
N ALA A 323 -9.20 19.94 -26.93
CA ALA A 323 -10.55 20.47 -26.80
C ALA A 323 -11.06 20.29 -25.37
N ALA A 324 -10.97 21.34 -24.55
CA ALA A 324 -11.31 21.30 -23.12
C ALA A 324 -12.69 20.68 -22.81
N ARG A 325 -13.71 21.00 -23.62
CA ARG A 325 -15.07 20.44 -23.47
C ARG A 325 -15.09 18.92 -23.68
N GLY A 326 -14.43 18.46 -24.74
CA GLY A 326 -14.28 17.03 -25.04
C GLY A 326 -13.49 16.30 -23.97
N TYR A 327 -12.41 16.93 -23.50
CA TYR A 327 -11.56 16.39 -22.45
C TYR A 327 -12.32 16.16 -21.14
N VAL A 328 -13.08 17.17 -20.67
CA VAL A 328 -13.88 17.05 -19.44
C VAL A 328 -14.88 15.91 -19.56
N ILE A 329 -15.60 15.83 -20.68
CA ILE A 329 -16.58 14.76 -20.92
C ILE A 329 -15.91 13.39 -20.98
N ALA A 330 -14.75 13.29 -21.62
CA ALA A 330 -13.97 12.05 -21.67
C ALA A 330 -13.53 11.62 -20.27
N VAL A 331 -13.00 12.52 -19.44
CA VAL A 331 -12.60 12.21 -18.06
C VAL A 331 -13.82 11.81 -17.21
N LEU A 332 -14.97 12.45 -17.38
CA LEU A 332 -16.18 12.09 -16.65
C LEU A 332 -16.72 10.71 -17.07
N LEU A 333 -16.88 10.47 -18.37
CA LEU A 333 -17.49 9.25 -18.88
C LEU A 333 -16.54 8.05 -18.91
N LEU A 334 -15.24 8.25 -19.14
CA LEU A 334 -14.25 7.15 -19.21
C LEU A 334 -13.39 7.04 -17.96
N GLY A 335 -13.35 8.08 -17.12
CA GLY A 335 -12.69 8.08 -15.82
C GLY A 335 -13.68 7.87 -14.68
N LEU A 336 -14.47 8.90 -14.37
CA LEU A 336 -15.29 8.96 -13.15
C LEU A 336 -16.38 7.88 -13.09
N VAL A 337 -17.21 7.77 -14.13
CA VAL A 337 -18.30 6.80 -14.19
C VAL A 337 -17.78 5.37 -14.01
N PRO A 338 -16.85 4.85 -14.84
CA PRO A 338 -16.36 3.50 -14.68
C PRO A 338 -15.60 3.31 -13.38
N LEU A 339 -14.78 4.27 -12.93
CA LEU A 339 -14.10 4.16 -11.63
C LEU A 339 -15.09 3.97 -10.47
N SER A 340 -16.20 4.71 -10.48
CA SER A 340 -17.23 4.64 -9.43
C SER A 340 -17.86 3.25 -9.31
N PHE A 341 -18.21 2.63 -10.45
CA PHE A 341 -18.84 1.30 -10.49
C PHE A 341 -17.81 0.16 -10.31
N LEU A 342 -16.65 0.28 -10.95
CA LEU A 342 -15.62 -0.76 -10.90
C LEU A 342 -14.93 -0.81 -9.54
N ALA A 343 -14.82 0.31 -8.82
CA ALA A 343 -14.35 0.30 -7.44
C ALA A 343 -15.26 -0.57 -6.55
N ILE A 344 -16.59 -0.45 -6.69
CA ILE A 344 -17.55 -1.31 -5.99
C ILE A 344 -17.32 -2.78 -6.35
N LEU A 345 -17.19 -3.08 -7.65
CA LEU A 345 -16.97 -4.44 -8.13
C LEU A 345 -15.68 -5.05 -7.57
N VAL A 346 -14.57 -4.31 -7.63
CA VAL A 346 -13.28 -4.76 -7.12
C VAL A 346 -13.34 -4.98 -5.61
N ALA A 347 -14.02 -4.11 -4.87
CA ALA A 347 -14.23 -4.31 -3.45
C ALA A 347 -15.04 -5.60 -3.16
N HIS A 348 -16.10 -5.88 -3.92
CA HIS A 348 -16.83 -7.14 -3.78
C HIS A 348 -15.96 -8.37 -4.13
N ILE A 349 -15.07 -8.26 -5.12
CA ILE A 349 -14.10 -9.32 -5.44
C ILE A 349 -13.13 -9.56 -4.26
N CYS A 350 -12.70 -8.51 -3.57
CA CYS A 350 -11.90 -8.62 -2.34
C CYS A 350 -12.67 -9.28 -1.19
N LEU A 351 -13.97 -8.98 -1.02
CA LEU A 351 -14.83 -9.67 -0.05
C LEU A 351 -14.97 -11.17 -0.36
N VAL A 352 -15.17 -11.53 -1.62
CA VAL A 352 -15.23 -12.94 -2.05
C VAL A 352 -13.92 -13.65 -1.71
N ARG A 353 -12.77 -12.99 -1.93
CA ARG A 353 -11.46 -13.54 -1.53
C ARG A 353 -11.36 -13.70 -0.02
N ALA A 354 -11.78 -12.71 0.78
CA ALA A 354 -11.72 -12.78 2.24
C ALA A 354 -12.56 -13.95 2.80
N ASN A 355 -13.71 -14.24 2.18
CA ASN A 355 -14.60 -15.32 2.59
C ASN A 355 -14.24 -16.70 1.98
N SER A 356 -13.32 -16.76 1.02
CA SER A 356 -12.98 -18.00 0.32
C SER A 356 -11.81 -18.73 0.99
N PRO A 357 -12.00 -19.97 1.48
CA PRO A 357 -10.92 -20.74 2.09
C PRO A 357 -9.77 -21.05 1.12
N ALA A 358 -10.06 -21.18 -0.18
CA ALA A 358 -9.04 -21.46 -1.21
C ALA A 358 -8.08 -20.29 -1.47
N LEU A 359 -8.50 -19.04 -1.20
CA LEU A 359 -7.74 -17.82 -1.50
C LEU A 359 -7.11 -17.18 -0.25
N ARG A 360 -7.19 -17.85 0.91
CA ARG A 360 -6.63 -17.36 2.18
C ARG A 360 -5.12 -17.11 2.12
N PHE A 361 -4.39 -17.89 1.32
CA PHE A 361 -2.93 -17.77 1.17
C PHE A 361 -2.46 -16.51 0.43
N VAL A 362 -3.33 -15.87 -0.37
CA VAL A 362 -2.94 -14.70 -1.16
C VAL A 362 -3.17 -13.42 -0.36
N HIS A 363 -2.13 -12.63 -0.09
CA HIS A 363 -2.27 -11.38 0.65
C HIS A 363 -3.28 -10.42 -0.01
N ASN A 364 -4.13 -9.76 0.79
CA ASN A 364 -5.24 -8.94 0.29
C ASN A 364 -4.79 -7.79 -0.63
N GLN A 365 -3.74 -7.06 -0.26
CA GLN A 365 -3.15 -5.99 -1.09
C GLN A 365 -2.61 -6.48 -2.44
N LEU A 366 -2.01 -7.67 -2.50
CA LEU A 366 -1.59 -8.29 -3.76
C LEU A 366 -2.81 -8.65 -4.62
N TRP A 367 -3.84 -9.23 -4.01
CA TRP A 367 -5.10 -9.56 -4.68
C TRP A 367 -5.79 -8.33 -5.26
N LEU A 368 -5.86 -7.24 -4.49
CA LEU A 368 -6.39 -5.96 -4.95
C LEU A 368 -5.62 -5.43 -6.17
N GLY A 369 -4.28 -5.49 -6.12
CA GLY A 369 -3.41 -5.14 -7.25
C GLY A 369 -3.75 -5.96 -8.50
N LEU A 370 -3.84 -7.29 -8.37
CA LEU A 370 -4.17 -8.17 -9.49
C LEU A 370 -5.58 -7.91 -10.05
N ALA A 371 -6.56 -7.66 -9.18
CA ALA A 371 -7.93 -7.36 -9.58
C ALA A 371 -8.01 -6.06 -10.40
N TRP A 372 -7.36 -4.99 -9.93
CA TRP A 372 -7.28 -3.73 -10.69
C TRP A 372 -6.54 -3.87 -12.01
N LEU A 373 -5.43 -4.60 -12.02
CA LEU A 373 -4.69 -4.88 -13.25
C LEU A 373 -5.58 -5.61 -14.27
N ALA A 374 -6.32 -6.63 -13.82
CA ALA A 374 -7.26 -7.36 -14.66
C ALA A 374 -8.37 -6.45 -15.20
N VAL A 375 -8.97 -5.60 -14.36
CA VAL A 375 -9.99 -4.63 -14.78
C VAL A 375 -9.45 -3.65 -15.83
N ILE A 376 -8.27 -3.06 -15.60
CA ILE A 376 -7.64 -2.14 -16.54
C ILE A 376 -7.35 -2.84 -17.87
N MET A 377 -6.83 -4.07 -17.83
CA MET A 377 -6.55 -4.86 -19.03
C MET A 377 -7.84 -5.19 -19.79
N LEU A 378 -8.92 -5.58 -19.08
CA LEU A 378 -10.23 -5.84 -19.69
C LEU A 378 -10.79 -4.61 -20.39
N LEU A 379 -10.70 -3.43 -19.77
CA LEU A 379 -11.10 -2.16 -20.39
C LEU A 379 -10.24 -1.78 -21.60
N ARG A 380 -9.05 -2.38 -21.74
CA ARG A 380 -8.18 -2.23 -22.91
C ARG A 380 -8.52 -3.21 -24.05
N THR A 381 -9.36 -4.21 -23.81
CA THR A 381 -9.79 -5.16 -24.85
C THR A 381 -11.02 -4.69 -25.63
N ARG A 382 -11.45 -5.49 -26.60
CA ARG A 382 -12.68 -5.25 -27.38
C ARG A 382 -13.97 -5.38 -26.55
N LEU A 383 -13.92 -5.94 -25.35
CA LEU A 383 -15.10 -6.10 -24.47
C LEU A 383 -15.69 -4.74 -24.07
N SER A 384 -14.86 -3.72 -23.88
CA SER A 384 -15.31 -2.36 -23.54
C SER A 384 -15.77 -1.55 -24.75
N HIS A 385 -15.63 -2.08 -25.97
CA HIS A 385 -15.93 -1.34 -27.20
C HIS A 385 -17.36 -0.79 -27.27
N PRO A 386 -18.43 -1.51 -26.85
CA PRO A 386 -19.78 -0.95 -26.85
C PRO A 386 -19.91 0.30 -25.97
N TYR A 387 -19.28 0.28 -24.79
CA TYR A 387 -19.27 1.41 -23.87
C TYR A 387 -18.45 2.59 -24.43
N VAL A 388 -17.26 2.31 -24.96
CA VAL A 388 -16.43 3.34 -25.60
C VAL A 388 -17.19 3.96 -26.76
N ALA A 389 -17.85 3.16 -27.62
CA ALA A 389 -18.63 3.66 -28.74
C ALA A 389 -19.81 4.56 -28.30
N LEU A 390 -20.43 4.29 -27.14
CA LEU A 390 -21.41 5.18 -26.54
C LEU A 390 -20.77 6.52 -26.16
N VAL A 391 -19.61 6.51 -25.50
CA VAL A 391 -18.88 7.74 -25.17
C VAL A 391 -18.49 8.51 -26.44
N GLU A 392 -18.05 7.83 -27.49
CA GLU A 392 -17.74 8.48 -28.78
C GLU A 392 -18.96 9.16 -29.41
N ARG A 393 -20.19 8.66 -29.15
CA ARG A 393 -21.42 9.34 -29.58
C ARG A 393 -21.69 10.58 -28.72
N CYS A 394 -21.47 10.50 -27.41
CA CYS A 394 -21.58 11.66 -26.52
C CYS A 394 -20.59 12.77 -26.89
N LEU A 395 -19.33 12.40 -27.19
CA LEU A 395 -18.32 13.35 -27.66
C LEU A 395 -18.74 14.02 -28.97
N ARG A 396 -19.31 13.25 -29.91
CA ARG A 396 -19.88 13.79 -31.16
C ARG A 396 -21.03 14.76 -30.92
N ALA A 397 -21.90 14.49 -29.94
CA ALA A 397 -23.00 15.38 -29.58
C ALA A 397 -22.51 16.74 -29.05
N VAL A 398 -21.35 16.77 -28.39
CA VAL A 398 -20.72 18.02 -27.90
C VAL A 398 -19.77 18.64 -28.94
N GLY A 399 -19.80 18.14 -30.18
CA GLY A 399 -19.06 18.72 -31.29
C GLY A 399 -17.59 18.30 -31.33
N ILE A 400 -17.24 17.12 -30.80
CA ILE A 400 -15.89 16.56 -30.87
C ILE A 400 -15.90 15.32 -31.77
N GLN A 401 -14.99 15.26 -32.73
CA GLN A 401 -14.97 14.21 -33.75
C GLN A 401 -13.53 13.79 -34.09
N LYS A 402 -13.39 12.56 -34.59
CA LYS A 402 -12.12 12.02 -35.07
C LYS A 402 -11.77 12.61 -36.44
N GLN A 403 -10.56 13.14 -36.58
CA GLN A 403 -9.94 13.54 -37.84
C GLN A 403 -8.97 12.45 -38.29
N ALA A 404 -9.08 12.01 -39.56
CA ALA A 404 -8.17 11.03 -40.13
C ALA A 404 -6.82 11.67 -40.49
N ILE A 405 -5.74 10.96 -40.18
CA ILE A 405 -4.37 11.30 -40.58
C ILE A 405 -4.08 10.56 -41.88
N HIS A 406 -3.49 11.26 -42.86
CA HIS A 406 -3.11 10.66 -44.13
C HIS A 406 -1.99 9.64 -43.92
N SER A 407 -2.13 8.42 -44.49
CA SER A 407 -1.16 7.32 -44.31
C SER A 407 0.25 7.63 -44.80
N ALA A 408 0.38 8.52 -45.80
CA ALA A 408 1.67 9.02 -46.27
C ALA A 408 2.36 10.02 -45.32
N SER A 409 1.68 10.53 -44.29
CA SER A 409 2.32 11.38 -43.29
C SER A 409 3.12 10.53 -42.31
N PRO A 410 4.41 10.82 -42.04
CA PRO A 410 5.18 10.07 -41.03
C PRO A 410 4.56 10.16 -39.63
N PHE A 411 3.76 11.20 -39.35
CA PHE A 411 3.00 11.31 -38.11
C PHE A 411 1.91 10.23 -37.94
N TYR A 412 1.46 9.59 -39.02
CA TYR A 412 0.50 8.48 -38.97
C TYR A 412 1.03 7.32 -38.10
N TYR A 413 2.31 6.98 -38.25
CA TYR A 413 2.92 5.90 -37.48
C TYR A 413 3.22 6.31 -36.02
N MET A 414 3.41 7.59 -35.76
CA MET A 414 3.71 8.10 -34.41
C MET A 414 2.46 8.26 -33.54
N ILE A 415 1.38 8.82 -34.11
CA ILE A 415 0.16 9.20 -33.37
C ILE A 415 -0.93 8.13 -33.55
N GLY A 416 -0.94 7.47 -34.70
CA GLY A 416 -1.98 6.53 -35.11
C GLY A 416 -2.86 7.09 -36.22
N PRO A 417 -3.94 6.36 -36.57
CA PRO A 417 -4.72 6.67 -37.76
C PRO A 417 -5.63 7.90 -37.63
N HIS A 418 -5.92 8.34 -36.41
CA HIS A 418 -6.84 9.44 -36.15
C HIS A 418 -6.42 10.21 -34.91
N PHE A 419 -6.86 11.48 -34.82
CA PHE A 419 -6.82 12.28 -33.60
C PHE A 419 -8.17 12.93 -33.34
N TRP A 420 -8.42 13.33 -32.09
CA TRP A 420 -9.66 13.99 -31.68
C TRP A 420 -9.53 15.51 -31.82
N THR A 421 -10.53 16.16 -32.41
CA THR A 421 -10.59 17.62 -32.56
C THR A 421 -12.03 18.12 -32.58
N GLU A 422 -12.22 19.43 -32.54
CA GLU A 422 -13.54 20.05 -32.67
C GLU A 422 -14.10 19.86 -34.08
N LYS A 423 -15.41 19.60 -34.18
CA LYS A 423 -16.14 19.32 -35.43
C LYS A 423 -15.95 20.42 -36.48
N GLN A 424 -15.81 21.67 -36.05
CA GLN A 424 -15.58 22.84 -36.91
C GLN A 424 -14.18 22.85 -37.55
N LEU A 425 -13.22 22.14 -36.98
CA LEU A 425 -11.85 22.00 -37.51
C LEU A 425 -11.67 20.71 -38.33
N VAL A 426 -12.67 19.81 -38.31
CA VAL A 426 -12.62 18.56 -39.07
C VAL A 426 -12.72 18.84 -40.56
N ARG A 427 -11.83 18.20 -41.31
CA ARG A 427 -11.75 18.24 -42.77
C ARG A 427 -12.17 16.91 -43.36
N HIS A 428 -12.80 16.96 -44.54
CA HIS A 428 -13.28 15.77 -45.24
C HIS A 428 -12.15 14.86 -45.71
N GLU A 429 -11.00 15.43 -46.07
CA GLU A 429 -9.84 14.68 -46.54
C GLU A 429 -8.87 14.37 -45.39
N PRO A 430 -8.16 13.22 -45.43
CA PRO A 430 -7.11 12.90 -44.47
C PRO A 430 -5.99 13.94 -44.48
N LEU A 431 -5.54 14.35 -43.29
CA LEU A 431 -4.58 15.45 -43.17
C LEU A 431 -3.12 14.99 -43.20
N VAL A 432 -2.29 15.70 -43.96
CA VAL A 432 -0.83 15.61 -43.93
C VAL A 432 -0.24 16.57 -42.89
N TYR A 433 -0.86 17.76 -42.76
CA TYR A 433 -0.52 18.77 -41.77
C TYR A 433 -1.27 18.52 -40.47
N LEU A 434 -0.55 18.47 -39.35
CA LEU A 434 -1.14 18.25 -38.03
C LEU A 434 -1.00 19.49 -37.14
N PRO A 435 -1.95 19.72 -36.22
CA PRO A 435 -1.87 20.85 -35.30
C PRO A 435 -0.68 20.70 -34.35
N LEU A 436 0.02 21.79 -34.08
CA LEU A 436 1.19 21.82 -33.22
C LEU A 436 0.83 21.45 -31.77
N SER A 437 -0.38 21.75 -31.30
CA SER A 437 -0.86 21.34 -29.97
C SER A 437 -0.83 19.82 -29.79
N LEU A 438 -1.24 19.06 -30.82
CA LEU A 438 -1.17 17.60 -30.85
C LEU A 438 0.27 17.10 -30.89
N LEU A 439 1.12 17.76 -31.69
CA LEU A 439 2.52 17.38 -31.82
C LEU A 439 3.29 17.63 -30.51
N ILE A 440 2.98 18.70 -29.79
CA ILE A 440 3.50 18.98 -28.45
C ILE A 440 3.16 17.83 -27.49
N GLU A 441 1.93 17.30 -27.55
CA GLU A 441 1.48 16.15 -26.73
C GLU A 441 2.14 14.81 -27.11
N THR A 442 2.83 14.73 -28.25
CA THR A 442 3.38 13.48 -28.78
C THR A 442 4.79 13.21 -28.23
N LYS A 443 5.01 12.01 -27.66
CA LYS A 443 6.22 11.59 -26.92
C LYS A 443 7.57 11.86 -27.62
N SER A 444 7.60 11.80 -28.95
CA SER A 444 8.83 11.75 -29.75
C SER A 444 9.11 13.02 -30.56
N ILE A 445 8.33 14.08 -30.36
CA ILE A 445 8.49 15.34 -31.08
C ILE A 445 9.38 16.29 -30.28
N ASP A 446 10.44 16.77 -30.92
CA ASP A 446 11.25 17.86 -30.40
C ASP A 446 10.74 19.20 -30.95
N LEU A 447 10.29 20.10 -30.07
CA LEU A 447 9.78 21.42 -30.43
C LEU A 447 10.85 22.27 -31.15
N PHE A 448 12.13 22.05 -30.85
CA PHE A 448 13.23 22.79 -31.47
C PHE A 448 13.46 22.44 -32.95
N ASN A 449 12.85 21.35 -33.43
CA ASN A 449 12.91 20.90 -34.83
C ASN A 449 11.73 21.38 -35.68
N VAL A 450 10.82 22.18 -35.12
CA VAL A 450 9.70 22.79 -35.84
C VAL A 450 10.11 24.18 -36.34
N PHE A 451 10.13 24.35 -37.66
CA PHE A 451 10.40 25.64 -38.30
C PHE A 451 9.61 25.75 -39.61
N ASP A 452 9.03 26.92 -39.86
CA ASP A 452 8.27 27.23 -41.09
C ASP A 452 7.26 26.14 -41.50
N HIS A 453 6.38 25.74 -40.58
CA HIS A 453 5.35 24.71 -40.75
C HIS A 453 5.92 23.33 -41.14
N GLU A 454 7.21 23.11 -40.93
CA GLU A 454 7.91 21.86 -41.21
C GLU A 454 8.62 21.31 -39.98
N TYR A 455 8.54 19.99 -39.80
CA TYR A 455 9.27 19.24 -38.79
C TYR A 455 10.46 18.55 -39.44
N TYR A 456 11.66 18.88 -38.98
CA TYR A 456 12.90 18.31 -39.49
C TYR A 456 13.33 17.13 -38.60
N ALA A 457 13.07 15.91 -39.06
CA ALA A 457 13.62 14.71 -38.43
C ALA A 457 15.13 14.66 -38.72
N CYS A 458 15.99 15.09 -37.80
CA CYS A 458 17.42 14.82 -37.91
C CYS A 458 17.66 13.31 -37.72
N GLU A 459 18.19 12.62 -38.72
CA GLU A 459 18.81 11.30 -38.50
C GLU A 459 20.02 11.45 -37.56
N GLY A 460 20.05 10.67 -36.48
CA GLY A 460 21.26 10.42 -35.69
C GLY A 460 21.68 11.52 -34.71
N GLY A 461 21.27 11.41 -33.45
CA GLY A 461 21.76 12.28 -32.38
C GLY A 461 21.39 11.75 -31.01
N SER A 462 22.09 10.70 -30.59
CA SER A 462 22.20 10.31 -29.18
C SER A 462 22.34 11.56 -28.30
N LEU A 463 21.53 11.61 -27.24
CA LEU A 463 21.65 12.46 -26.07
C LEU A 463 23.11 12.81 -25.75
N ASP A 464 23.56 14.00 -26.14
CA ASP A 464 24.60 14.66 -25.38
C ASP A 464 23.92 15.42 -24.23
N THR A 465 24.11 14.90 -23.03
CA THR A 465 23.53 15.35 -21.75
C THR A 465 23.94 16.77 -21.31
N LYS A 466 24.56 17.57 -22.18
CA LYS A 466 24.87 18.98 -21.93
C LYS A 466 23.90 19.90 -22.67
N TRP A 467 22.68 19.93 -22.15
CA TRP A 467 21.57 20.77 -22.62
C TRP A 467 21.91 22.26 -22.43
N LYS A 468 22.27 22.96 -23.51
CA LYS A 468 22.33 24.43 -23.54
C LYS A 468 21.03 25.00 -24.12
N PRO A 469 20.47 26.08 -23.55
CA PRO A 469 19.25 26.72 -24.04
C PRO A 469 19.59 27.56 -25.28
N HIS A 470 19.64 26.93 -26.44
CA HIS A 470 19.61 27.66 -27.71
C HIS A 470 18.16 27.60 -28.22
N GLY A 471 17.66 28.71 -28.76
CA GLY A 471 16.31 28.82 -29.34
C GLY A 471 16.08 27.83 -30.50
N PRO A 472 15.00 27.97 -31.29
CA PRO A 472 14.83 27.16 -32.50
C PRO A 472 16.15 27.19 -33.29
N SER A 473 16.66 26.01 -33.62
CA SER A 473 18.06 25.81 -33.97
C SER A 473 18.49 26.71 -35.14
N ILE A 474 19.08 27.86 -34.80
CA ILE A 474 19.73 28.81 -35.73
C ILE A 474 20.82 28.10 -36.56
N ILE A 475 21.26 26.92 -36.10
CA ILE A 475 22.35 26.10 -36.67
C ILE A 475 21.98 25.44 -38.02
N LYS A 476 20.72 25.40 -38.46
CA LYS A 476 20.38 24.92 -39.82
C LYS A 476 20.13 26.00 -40.87
N LEU A 477 20.21 27.29 -40.52
CA LEU A 477 20.09 28.35 -41.52
C LEU A 477 21.39 28.54 -42.34
N GLU A 478 22.53 28.03 -41.90
CA GLU A 478 23.83 28.24 -42.56
C GLU A 478 24.29 27.11 -43.49
N SER A 479 23.54 26.01 -43.64
CA SER A 479 23.99 24.88 -44.46
C SER A 479 22.90 24.25 -45.32
N HIS A 480 22.40 25.00 -46.31
CA HIS A 480 22.19 24.47 -47.67
C HIS A 480 21.72 25.60 -48.62
N PRO A 481 22.55 26.05 -49.59
CA PRO A 481 22.17 27.07 -50.58
C PRO A 481 21.06 26.64 -51.56
N SER A 482 20.46 25.46 -51.39
CA SER A 482 19.38 24.91 -52.20
C SER A 482 17.97 25.07 -51.60
N HIS A 483 17.81 25.59 -50.37
CA HIS A 483 16.51 25.70 -49.70
C HIS A 483 15.77 27.03 -49.89
N HIS A 484 16.19 27.88 -50.84
CA HIS A 484 15.43 29.09 -51.22
C HIS A 484 14.14 28.84 -52.01
N VAL A 485 13.71 27.58 -52.19
CA VAL A 485 12.34 27.31 -52.61
C VAL A 485 11.46 27.56 -51.38
N LYS A 486 10.84 28.75 -51.31
CA LYS A 486 9.71 28.98 -50.39
C LYS A 486 8.73 27.84 -50.61
N SER A 487 8.69 26.89 -49.68
CA SER A 487 7.67 25.85 -49.65
C SER A 487 6.32 26.56 -49.70
N GLN A 488 5.60 26.45 -50.81
CA GLN A 488 4.24 27.00 -50.90
C GLN A 488 3.35 26.17 -49.97
N HIS A 489 3.13 26.70 -48.76
CA HIS A 489 2.17 26.16 -47.83
C HIS A 489 0.75 26.47 -48.33
N PRO A 490 -0.21 25.56 -48.13
CA PRO A 490 -1.60 25.84 -48.42
C PRO A 490 -2.06 27.13 -47.73
N SER A 491 -2.76 28.01 -48.45
CA SER A 491 -3.23 29.30 -47.93
C SER A 491 -4.10 29.17 -46.69
N TRP A 492 -4.82 28.06 -46.53
CA TRP A 492 -5.66 27.85 -45.36
C TRP A 492 -4.87 27.80 -44.04
N ILE A 493 -3.57 27.48 -44.05
CA ILE A 493 -2.76 27.37 -42.82
C ILE A 493 -2.56 28.73 -42.17
N THR A 494 -2.40 29.79 -42.97
CA THR A 494 -2.23 31.15 -42.46
C THR A 494 -3.52 31.72 -41.89
N ASP A 495 -4.67 31.16 -42.28
CA ASP A 495 -6.00 31.62 -41.85
C ASP A 495 -6.48 30.95 -40.55
N GLN A 496 -5.77 29.93 -40.05
CA GLN A 496 -6.12 29.23 -38.80
C GLN A 496 -5.52 29.92 -37.56
N ALA A 497 -6.20 29.82 -36.42
CA ALA A 497 -5.65 30.26 -35.14
C ALA A 497 -4.52 29.33 -34.64
N GLU A 498 -4.55 28.06 -35.06
CA GLU A 498 -3.60 27.04 -34.65
C GLU A 498 -2.45 26.88 -35.65
N TYR A 499 -1.26 26.57 -35.16
CA TYR A 499 -0.09 26.35 -35.99
C TYR A 499 -0.10 24.91 -36.52
N TYR A 500 -0.03 24.72 -37.84
CA TYR A 500 -0.03 23.38 -38.45
C TYR A 500 1.34 23.00 -38.98
N VAL A 501 1.76 21.75 -38.83
CA VAL A 501 3.11 21.28 -39.20
C VAL A 501 3.03 20.03 -40.05
N ARG A 502 3.85 19.95 -41.09
CA ARG A 502 4.11 18.73 -41.87
C ARG A 502 5.54 18.24 -41.61
N VAL A 503 5.85 16.98 -41.91
CA VAL A 503 7.27 16.55 -41.94
C VAL A 503 7.94 17.12 -43.18
N ALA A 504 9.15 17.67 -43.03
CA ALA A 504 9.96 18.13 -44.16
C ALA A 504 10.26 16.95 -45.09
N LYS A 505 10.11 17.12 -46.41
CA LYS A 505 10.55 16.08 -47.35
C LYS A 505 12.07 16.06 -47.34
N GLU A 506 12.67 14.91 -47.04
CA GLU A 506 14.07 14.70 -47.35
C GLU A 506 14.27 14.90 -48.84
N VAL A 507 15.06 15.91 -49.21
CA VAL A 507 15.54 16.04 -50.58
C VAL A 507 16.47 14.87 -50.78
N ALA A 508 16.03 13.88 -51.56
CA ALA A 508 16.88 12.78 -51.99
C ALA A 508 18.19 13.38 -52.50
N ARG A 509 19.30 13.08 -51.82
CA ARG A 509 20.64 13.43 -52.31
C ARG A 509 20.75 12.79 -53.69
N ASN A 510 20.72 13.61 -54.74
CA ASN A 510 21.03 13.16 -56.09
C ASN A 510 22.40 12.50 -56.05
N THR A 511 22.41 11.17 -56.02
CA THR A 511 23.57 10.33 -56.28
C THR A 511 23.75 10.28 -57.79
N ASN A 512 24.03 11.43 -58.39
CA ASN A 512 24.54 11.52 -59.74
C ASN A 512 25.87 12.28 -59.67
N ASN A 513 26.95 11.52 -59.53
CA ASN A 513 28.24 11.84 -60.12
C ASN A 513 28.88 10.49 -60.48
N THR A 514 28.63 10.09 -61.73
CA THR A 514 29.52 9.26 -62.54
C THR A 514 30.88 9.90 -62.70
#